data_AF-A0A9X8CXM0-F1
#
_entry.id   AF-A0A9X8CXM0-F1
#
_cell.length_a   1.000
_cell.length_b   1.000
_cell.length_c   1.000
_cell.angle_alpha   90.00
_cell.angle_beta   90.00
_cell.angle_gamma   90.00
#
_symmetry.space_group_name_H-M   'P 1'
#
loop_
_entity.id
_entity.type
_entity.pdbx_description
1 polymer ?
#
loop_
_entity_poly.entity_id
_entity_poly.type
_entity_poly.pdbx_seq_one_letter_code
_entity_poly.pdbx_strand_id
1 'polypeptide(L)' 'RALLLETRSPVGEIAAQLGFASGSHFSQAFARHWGMTPLRWRQQH' A
#
# COMPACT_ATOMS: atom_id res chain seq x y z
N ARG A 1 7.40 -6.85 -9.07
CA ARG A 1 7.09 -7.55 -7.80
C ARG A 1 5.87 -6.88 -7.18
N ALA A 2 4.70 -7.49 -7.34
CA ALA A 2 3.40 -6.92 -7.05
C ALA A 2 2.88 -7.35 -5.66
N LEU A 3 3.55 -6.91 -4.59
CA LEU A 3 3.16 -7.28 -3.22
C LEU A 3 1.80 -6.70 -2.76
N LEU A 4 1.19 -5.81 -3.56
CA LEU A 4 -0.12 -5.24 -3.25
C LEU A 4 -1.31 -6.07 -3.73
N LEU A 5 -1.12 -7.02 -4.66
CA LEU A 5 -2.21 -7.81 -5.24
C LEU A 5 -2.71 -8.95 -4.32
N GLU A 6 -1.90 -9.44 -3.38
CA GLU A 6 -2.16 -10.77 -2.78
C GLU A 6 -2.48 -10.80 -1.29
N THR A 7 -2.42 -9.69 -0.57
CA THR A 7 -2.53 -9.76 0.89
C THR A 7 -3.77 -9.05 1.41
N ARG A 8 -4.63 -9.80 2.12
CA ARG A 8 -5.65 -9.26 3.04
C ARG A 8 -5.03 -8.52 4.23
N SER A 9 -3.70 -8.44 4.30
CA SER A 9 -2.96 -7.77 5.36
C SER A 9 -3.32 -6.29 5.45
N PRO A 10 -3.37 -5.73 6.68
CA PRO A 10 -3.49 -4.30 6.88
C PRO A 10 -2.42 -3.52 6.11
N VAL A 11 -2.77 -2.35 5.58
CA VAL A 11 -1.84 -1.48 4.84
C VAL A 11 -0.58 -1.14 5.67
N GLY A 12 -0.73 -1.07 7.00
CA GLY A 12 0.39 -0.88 7.93
C GLY A 12 1.39 -2.04 7.98
N GLU A 13 0.94 -3.29 7.87
CA GLU A 13 1.84 -4.45 7.79
C GLU A 13 2.61 -4.47 6.48
N ILE A 14 1.93 -4.17 5.37
CA ILE A 14 2.58 -4.07 4.04
C ILE A 14 3.63 -2.96 4.05
N ALA A 15 3.31 -1.81 4.66
CA ALA A 15 4.25 -0.72 4.84
C ALA A 15 5.48 -1.18 5.62
N ALA A 16 5.30 -1.89 6.74
CA ALA A 16 6.41 -2.42 7.54
C ALA A 16 7.26 -3.44 6.77
N GLN A 17 6.63 -4.36 6.02
CA GLN A 17 7.35 -5.35 5.19
C GLN A 17 8.16 -4.69 4.06
N LEU A 18 7.71 -3.55 3.56
CA LEU A 18 8.39 -2.78 2.53
C LEU A 18 9.42 -1.80 3.11
N GLY A 19 9.63 -1.78 4.44
CA GLY A 19 10.61 -0.91 5.11
C GLY A 19 10.14 0.53 5.32
N PHE A 20 8.84 0.82 5.18
CA PHE A 20 8.29 2.13 5.51
C PHE A 20 8.08 2.27 7.00
N ALA A 21 8.49 3.43 7.54
CA ALA A 21 8.29 3.78 8.94
C ALA A 21 6.81 3.91 9.35
N SER A 22 5.89 4.13 8.40
CA SER A 22 4.46 4.20 8.68
C SER A 22 3.58 3.88 7.46
N GLY A 23 2.37 3.40 7.73
CA GLY A 23 1.34 3.16 6.72
C GLY A 23 0.92 4.42 5.94
N SER A 24 1.04 5.60 6.55
CA SER A 24 0.75 6.88 5.89
C SER A 24 1.84 7.27 4.88
N HIS A 25 3.12 7.04 5.22
CA HIS A 25 4.22 7.28 4.28
C HIS A 25 4.14 6.34 3.08
N PHE A 26 3.86 5.06 3.34
CA PHE A 26 3.61 4.08 2.29
C PHE A 26 2.42 4.48 1.42
N SER A 27 1.29 4.87 2.02
CA SER A 27 0.10 5.26 1.25
C SER A 27 0.35 6.45 0.34
N GLN A 28 1.15 7.44 0.79
CA GLN A 28 1.56 8.57 -0.03
C GLN A 28 2.53 8.15 -1.15
N ALA A 29 3.55 7.35 -0.85
CA ALA A 29 4.49 6.87 -1.85
C ALA A 29 3.78 6.01 -2.93
N PHE A 30 2.87 5.14 -2.50
CA PHE A 30 2.03 4.35 -3.39
C PHE A 30 1.13 5.24 -4.25
N ALA A 31 0.44 6.21 -3.66
CA ALA A 31 -0.39 7.15 -4.41
C ALA A 31 0.40 7.99 -5.41
N ARG A 32 1.64 8.37 -5.10
CA ARG A 32 2.52 9.08 -6.06
C ARG A 32 2.92 8.20 -7.25
N HIS A 33 3.05 6.89 -7.05
CA HIS A 33 3.47 5.97 -8.11
C HIS A 33 2.29 5.42 -8.93
N TRP A 34 1.15 5.12 -8.30
CA TRP A 34 -0.04 4.53 -8.93
C TRP A 34 -1.21 5.51 -9.13
N GLY A 35 -1.12 6.75 -8.65
CA GLY A 35 -2.16 7.77 -8.79
C GLY A 35 -3.34 7.64 -7.81
N MET A 36 -3.34 6.63 -6.94
CA MET A 36 -4.40 6.40 -5.96
C MET A 36 -3.87 5.66 -4.72
N THR A 37 -4.55 5.80 -3.58
CA THR A 37 -4.11 5.15 -2.33
C THR A 37 -4.31 3.64 -2.37
N PRO A 38 -3.53 2.85 -1.60
CA PRO A 38 -3.66 1.39 -1.56
C PRO A 38 -5.08 0.93 -1.17
N LEU A 39 -5.74 1.69 -0.28
CA LEU A 39 -7.10 1.40 0.16
C LEU A 39 -8.12 1.61 -0.97
N ARG A 40 -8.02 2.70 -1.74
CA ARG A 40 -8.87 2.92 -2.92
C ARG A 40 -8.62 1.86 -3.98
N TRP A 41 -7.36 1.55 -4.22
CA TRP A 41 -6.97 0.53 -5.19
C TRP A 41 -7.57 -0.84 -4.83
N ARG A 42 -7.59 -1.22 -3.54
CA ARG A 42 -8.30 -2.41 -3.01
C ARG A 42 -9.82 -2.36 -3.06
N GLN A 43 -10.44 -1.19 -3.17
CA GLN A 43 -11.89 -1.09 -3.32
C GLN A 43 -12.32 -1.20 -4.79
N GLN A 44 -11.40 -0.94 -5.73
CA GLN A 44 -11.65 -1.04 -7.16
C GLN A 44 -11.28 -2.42 -7.75
N HIS A 45 -10.55 -3.25 -6.99
CA HIS A 45 -10.08 -4.58 -7.35
C HIS A 45 -10.45 -5.60 -6.28
#